data_AF-A0A4Y9MFK1-F1
#
_entry.id   AF-A0A4Y9MFK1-F1
#
_cell.length_a   1.000
_cell.length_b   1.000
_cell.length_c   1.000
_cell.angle_alpha   90.00
_cell.angle_beta   90.00
_cell.angle_gamma   90.00
#
_symmetry.space_group_name_H-M   'P 1'
#
loop_
_entity.id
_entity.type
_entity.pdbx_description
1 polymer ?
#
loop_
_entity_poly.entity_id
_entity_poly.type
_entity_poly.pdbx_seq_one_letter_code
_entity_poly.pdbx_strand_id
1 'polypeptide(L)'
;LTYMFHMMNEARIGVGMGATVLGYTGYLHALEYARTRTQGRPPTNRDPSAPPVRIVEHTDVRRMLLAAKSYVEGGLALGLYCARLVDEEQTAEREEDRARAHLLLEMLTPIAKAWPSQWGPVADDLAIQVHGGYGYTRDYPVEQFYRDNRLNPIHEGTNGIQALDLLGRKVAMQGGAGLALLAETIGASTARAAGTEWAGFAADLDAAVARVGAVTA
;
A
#
# COMPACT_ATOMS: atom_id res chain seq x y z
N LEU A 1 20.95 -0.04 -22.81
CA LEU A 1 20.57 0.79 -21.63
C LEU A 1 19.08 1.14 -21.65
N THR A 2 18.54 1.71 -22.74
CA THR A 2 17.09 2.04 -22.87
C THR A 2 16.16 0.83 -22.74
N TYR A 3 16.50 -0.32 -23.35
CA TYR A 3 15.72 -1.57 -23.21
C TYR A 3 15.62 -2.10 -21.78
N MET A 4 16.65 -1.86 -20.96
CA MET A 4 16.66 -2.28 -19.55
C MET A 4 15.71 -1.42 -18.71
N PHE A 5 15.58 -0.13 -19.03
CA PHE A 5 14.64 0.77 -18.35
C PHE A 5 13.18 0.42 -18.61
N HIS A 6 12.83 -0.03 -19.82
CA HIS A 6 11.48 -0.56 -20.09
C HIS A 6 11.18 -1.80 -19.23
N MET A 7 12.13 -2.73 -19.13
CA MET A 7 11.98 -3.90 -18.24
C MET A 7 11.89 -3.52 -16.75
N MET A 8 12.52 -2.42 -16.35
CA MET A 8 12.52 -1.97 -14.94
C MET A 8 11.15 -1.48 -14.47
N ASN A 9 10.32 -0.90 -15.33
CA ASN A 9 9.02 -0.37 -14.90
C ASN A 9 8.08 -1.50 -14.46
N GLU A 10 7.94 -2.53 -15.30
CA GLU A 10 7.16 -3.72 -14.95
C GLU A 10 7.77 -4.48 -13.76
N ALA A 11 9.10 -4.62 -13.71
CA ALA A 11 9.78 -5.26 -12.58
C ALA A 11 9.49 -4.54 -11.25
N ARG A 12 9.47 -3.21 -11.23
CA ARG A 12 9.16 -2.40 -10.04
C ARG A 12 7.71 -2.56 -9.59
N ILE A 13 6.76 -2.60 -10.54
CA ILE A 13 5.36 -2.91 -10.24
C ILE A 13 5.25 -4.33 -9.67
N GLY A 14 5.98 -5.30 -10.24
CA GLY A 14 6.05 -6.67 -9.77
C GLY A 14 6.58 -6.79 -8.33
N VAL A 15 7.65 -6.07 -7.98
CA VAL A 15 8.16 -5.99 -6.61
C VAL A 15 7.14 -5.38 -5.65
N GLY A 16 6.45 -4.31 -6.07
CA GLY A 16 5.35 -3.72 -5.31
C GLY A 16 4.20 -4.69 -5.04
N MET A 17 3.80 -5.44 -6.07
CA MET A 17 2.77 -6.47 -5.95
C MET A 17 3.22 -7.60 -5.03
N GLY A 18 4.45 -8.09 -5.17
CA GLY A 18 5.05 -9.09 -4.29
C GLY A 18 5.04 -8.68 -2.82
N ALA A 19 5.41 -7.43 -2.54
CA ALA A 19 5.38 -6.90 -1.18
C ALA A 19 3.96 -6.79 -0.61
N THR A 20 3.01 -6.40 -1.47
CA THR A 20 1.59 -6.31 -1.13
C THR A 20 1.05 -7.68 -0.74
N VAL A 21 1.24 -8.71 -1.57
CA VAL A 21 0.63 -10.02 -1.34
C VAL A 21 1.19 -10.72 -0.10
N LEU A 22 2.49 -10.55 0.19
CA LEU A 22 3.10 -11.04 1.42
C LEU A 22 2.47 -10.37 2.66
N GLY A 23 2.40 -9.05 2.67
CA GLY A 23 1.72 -8.31 3.74
C GLY A 23 0.24 -8.69 3.88
N TYR A 24 -0.45 -8.89 2.76
CA TYR A 24 -1.87 -9.24 2.73
C TYR A 24 -2.11 -10.61 3.36
N THR A 25 -1.30 -11.62 3.01
CA THR A 25 -1.41 -12.94 3.63
C THR A 25 -1.09 -12.90 5.13
N GLY A 26 -0.05 -12.14 5.54
CA GLY A 26 0.24 -11.90 6.95
C GLY A 26 -0.96 -11.33 7.71
N TYR A 27 -1.60 -10.30 7.16
CA TYR A 27 -2.84 -9.73 7.71
C TYR A 27 -3.98 -10.76 7.83
N LEU A 28 -4.22 -11.58 6.79
CA LEU A 28 -5.29 -12.57 6.82
C LEU A 28 -5.07 -13.64 7.91
N HIS A 29 -3.85 -14.16 8.03
CA HIS A 29 -3.49 -15.10 9.09
C HIS A 29 -3.64 -14.47 10.47
N ALA A 30 -3.20 -13.21 10.65
CA ALA A 30 -3.38 -12.49 11.91
C ALA A 30 -4.86 -12.26 12.26
N LEU A 31 -5.70 -11.93 11.28
CA LEU A 31 -7.12 -11.74 11.48
C LEU A 31 -7.81 -13.04 11.90
N GLU A 32 -7.47 -14.16 11.26
CA GLU A 32 -7.99 -15.48 11.60
C GLU A 32 -7.59 -15.88 13.03
N TYR A 33 -6.31 -15.74 13.36
CA TYR A 33 -5.80 -16.00 14.71
C TYR A 33 -6.51 -15.14 15.76
N ALA A 34 -6.67 -13.85 15.49
CA ALA A 34 -7.30 -12.92 16.41
C ALA A 34 -8.78 -13.22 16.69
N ARG A 35 -9.47 -13.82 15.71
CA ARG A 35 -10.89 -14.21 15.82
C ARG A 35 -11.11 -15.51 16.59
N THR A 36 -10.08 -16.31 16.82
CA THR A 36 -10.20 -17.61 17.50
C THR A 36 -9.49 -17.62 18.84
N ARG A 37 -8.36 -16.91 18.98
CA ARG A 37 -7.59 -16.84 20.22
C ARG A 37 -8.34 -16.06 21.29
N THR A 38 -8.65 -16.71 22.42
CA THR A 38 -9.19 -16.06 23.62
C THR A 38 -8.08 -15.73 24.62
N GLN A 39 -8.06 -14.49 25.12
CA GLN A 39 -7.12 -14.04 26.13
C GLN A 39 -7.60 -12.73 26.77
N GLY A 40 -7.50 -12.63 28.10
CA GLY A 40 -7.81 -11.39 28.82
C GLY A 40 -9.29 -11.03 28.85
N ARG A 41 -9.62 -9.87 29.43
CA ARG A 41 -10.99 -9.35 29.58
C ARG A 41 -11.07 -7.90 29.08
N PRO A 42 -12.26 -7.39 28.70
CA PRO A 42 -12.43 -6.01 28.30
C PRO A 42 -12.01 -5.03 29.41
N PRO A 43 -11.49 -3.83 29.10
CA PRO A 43 -11.13 -2.83 30.11
C PRO A 43 -12.28 -2.43 31.04
N THR A 44 -13.53 -2.53 30.55
CA THR A 44 -14.77 -2.25 31.27
C THR A 44 -15.20 -3.36 32.23
N ASN A 45 -14.62 -4.56 32.14
CA ASN A 45 -14.92 -5.68 33.02
C ASN A 45 -13.61 -6.30 33.57
N ARG A 46 -13.33 -6.03 34.84
CA ARG A 46 -12.14 -6.53 35.54
C ARG A 46 -12.38 -7.78 36.39
N ASP A 47 -13.57 -8.38 36.31
CA ASP A 47 -13.90 -9.60 37.05
C ASP A 47 -12.98 -10.76 36.63
N PRO A 48 -12.14 -11.29 37.53
CA PRO A 48 -11.26 -12.41 37.21
C PRO A 48 -12.00 -13.71 36.90
N SER A 49 -13.24 -13.85 37.37
CA SER A 49 -14.08 -15.03 37.15
C SER A 49 -14.79 -15.01 35.79
N ALA A 50 -14.86 -13.85 35.14
CA ALA A 50 -15.44 -13.72 33.80
C ALA A 50 -14.62 -14.48 32.74
N PRO A 51 -15.28 -15.08 31.74
CA PRO A 51 -14.61 -15.78 30.66
C PRO A 51 -13.71 -14.84 29.85
N PRO A 52 -12.60 -15.33 29.28
CA PRO A 52 -11.76 -14.52 28.41
C PRO A 52 -12.48 -14.21 27.10
N VAL A 53 -12.19 -13.03 26.53
CA VAL A 53 -12.70 -12.61 25.22
C VAL A 53 -11.71 -12.95 24.11
N ARG A 54 -12.19 -12.97 22.86
CA ARG A 54 -11.30 -13.11 21.70
C ARG A 54 -10.41 -11.89 21.59
N ILE A 55 -9.17 -12.08 21.16
CA ILE A 55 -8.23 -10.94 21.14
C ILE A 55 -8.60 -9.88 20.10
N VAL A 56 -9.37 -10.23 19.06
CA VAL A 56 -9.97 -9.26 18.13
C VAL A 56 -10.91 -8.26 18.82
N GLU A 57 -11.33 -8.50 20.05
CA GLU A 57 -12.18 -7.58 20.83
C GLU A 57 -11.35 -6.51 21.56
N HIS A 58 -10.03 -6.70 21.67
CA HIS A 58 -9.13 -5.71 22.26
C HIS A 58 -8.84 -4.56 21.29
N THR A 59 -8.87 -3.33 21.80
CA THR A 59 -8.74 -2.12 20.99
C THR A 59 -7.40 -2.04 20.25
N ASP A 60 -6.31 -2.45 20.88
CA ASP A 60 -4.99 -2.43 20.23
C ASP A 60 -4.87 -3.47 19.11
N VAL A 61 -5.42 -4.68 19.31
CA VAL A 61 -5.46 -5.71 18.25
C VAL A 61 -6.28 -5.22 17.06
N ARG A 62 -7.43 -4.59 17.29
CA ARG A 62 -8.23 -3.96 16.22
C ARG A 62 -7.45 -2.87 15.49
N ARG A 63 -6.75 -2.01 16.23
CA ARG A 63 -5.90 -0.96 15.65
C ARG A 63 -4.81 -1.56 14.74
N MET A 64 -4.11 -2.60 15.19
CA MET A 64 -3.09 -3.29 14.40
C MET A 64 -3.67 -3.94 13.14
N LEU A 65 -4.80 -4.64 13.26
CA LEU A 65 -5.46 -5.28 12.13
C LEU A 65 -5.97 -4.25 11.11
N LEU A 66 -6.55 -3.13 11.56
CA LEU A 66 -7.01 -2.06 10.68
C LEU A 66 -5.85 -1.35 9.97
N ALA A 67 -4.73 -1.13 10.67
CA ALA A 67 -3.53 -0.58 10.06
C ALA A 67 -3.01 -1.51 8.96
N ALA A 68 -2.79 -2.79 9.28
CA ALA A 68 -2.32 -3.79 8.31
C ALA A 68 -3.26 -3.88 7.10
N LYS A 69 -4.58 -3.97 7.32
CA LYS A 69 -5.61 -3.96 6.26
C LYS A 69 -5.47 -2.74 5.35
N SER A 70 -5.36 -1.55 5.92
CA SER A 70 -5.27 -0.30 5.15
C SER A 70 -4.02 -0.23 4.27
N TYR A 71 -2.89 -0.77 4.74
CA TYR A 71 -1.65 -0.81 3.99
C TYR A 71 -1.76 -1.74 2.79
N VAL A 72 -2.26 -2.96 3.02
CA VAL A 72 -2.24 -4.03 2.01
C VAL A 72 -3.36 -3.88 0.98
N GLU A 73 -4.54 -3.41 1.37
CA GLU A 73 -5.63 -3.14 0.42
C GLU A 73 -5.32 -1.92 -0.44
N GLY A 74 -4.75 -0.86 0.15
CA GLY A 74 -4.27 0.29 -0.60
C GLY A 74 -3.14 -0.07 -1.57
N GLY A 75 -2.18 -0.90 -1.12
CA GLY A 75 -1.11 -1.42 -1.98
C GLY A 75 -1.63 -2.27 -3.15
N LEU A 76 -2.62 -3.12 -2.90
CA LEU A 76 -3.24 -3.96 -3.93
C LEU A 76 -3.98 -3.12 -4.96
N ALA A 77 -4.78 -2.15 -4.51
CA ALA A 77 -5.49 -1.23 -5.39
C ALA A 77 -4.52 -0.44 -6.28
N LEU A 78 -3.42 0.09 -5.71
CA LEU A 78 -2.39 0.79 -6.46
C LEU A 78 -1.69 -0.12 -7.49
N GLY A 79 -1.31 -1.33 -7.09
CA GLY A 79 -0.67 -2.29 -7.98
C GLY A 79 -1.55 -2.69 -9.17
N LEU A 80 -2.83 -3.00 -8.91
CA LEU A 80 -3.82 -3.32 -9.95
C LEU A 80 -4.08 -2.11 -10.87
N TYR A 81 -4.12 -0.90 -10.30
CA TYR A 81 -4.27 0.32 -11.09
C TYR A 81 -3.09 0.52 -12.04
N CYS A 82 -1.85 0.35 -11.57
CA CYS A 82 -0.66 0.40 -12.42
C CYS A 82 -0.68 -0.70 -13.50
N ALA A 83 -1.06 -1.93 -13.15
CA ALA A 83 -1.17 -3.02 -14.14
C ALA A 83 -2.15 -2.66 -15.27
N ARG A 84 -3.32 -2.12 -14.92
CA ARG A 84 -4.29 -1.62 -15.92
C ARG A 84 -3.69 -0.53 -16.82
N LEU A 85 -2.92 0.41 -16.25
CA LEU A 85 -2.28 1.46 -17.04
C LEU A 85 -1.23 0.89 -18.00
N VAL A 86 -0.51 -0.18 -17.63
CA VAL A 86 0.46 -0.84 -18.52
C VAL A 86 -0.27 -1.42 -19.73
N ASP A 87 -1.41 -2.07 -19.51
CA ASP A 87 -2.24 -2.58 -20.60
C ASP A 87 -2.79 -1.43 -21.47
N GLU A 88 -3.28 -0.34 -20.86
CA GLU A 88 -3.82 0.83 -21.58
C GLU A 88 -2.75 1.51 -22.44
N GLU A 89 -1.52 1.67 -21.94
CA GLU A 89 -0.39 2.22 -22.70
C GLU A 89 -0.13 1.42 -24.00
N GLN A 90 -0.28 0.09 -23.95
CA GLN A 90 0.01 -0.78 -25.08
C GLN A 90 -1.19 -0.99 -26.02
N THR A 91 -2.41 -0.91 -25.50
CA THR A 91 -3.61 -1.41 -26.21
C THR A 91 -4.66 -0.35 -26.50
N ALA A 92 -4.62 0.84 -25.90
CA ALA A 92 -5.65 1.86 -26.13
C ALA A 92 -5.73 2.27 -27.61
N GLU A 93 -6.94 2.55 -28.11
CA GLU A 93 -7.14 2.87 -29.53
C GLU A 93 -6.62 4.26 -29.91
N ARG A 94 -6.77 5.24 -29.00
CA ARG A 94 -6.34 6.62 -29.22
C ARG A 94 -4.94 6.84 -28.67
N GLU A 95 -4.10 7.49 -29.47
CA GLU A 95 -2.73 7.86 -29.08
C GLU A 95 -2.70 8.73 -27.81
N GLU A 96 -3.69 9.60 -27.64
CA GLU A 96 -3.82 10.45 -26.45
C GLU A 96 -4.01 9.62 -25.16
N ASP A 97 -4.76 8.52 -25.23
CA ASP A 97 -4.99 7.65 -24.07
C ASP A 97 -3.72 6.88 -23.71
N ARG A 98 -2.97 6.41 -24.71
CA ARG A 98 -1.66 5.77 -24.52
C ARG A 98 -0.69 6.74 -23.85
N ALA A 99 -0.61 7.97 -24.37
CA ALA A 99 0.27 9.00 -23.81
C ALA A 99 -0.12 9.38 -22.38
N ARG A 100 -1.42 9.48 -22.07
CA ARG A 100 -1.92 9.72 -20.71
C ARG A 100 -1.54 8.57 -19.76
N ALA A 101 -1.75 7.33 -20.17
CA ALA A 101 -1.41 6.14 -19.38
C ALA A 101 0.09 6.07 -19.09
N HIS A 102 0.92 6.27 -20.13
CA HIS A 102 2.38 6.34 -20.01
C HIS A 102 2.83 7.40 -18.99
N LEU A 103 2.30 8.63 -19.11
CA LEU A 103 2.70 9.74 -18.24
C LEU A 103 2.27 9.51 -16.77
N LEU A 104 1.11 8.90 -16.53
CA LEU A 104 0.70 8.48 -15.19
C LEU A 104 1.61 7.38 -14.63
N LEU A 105 1.95 6.37 -15.44
CA LEU A 105 2.84 5.28 -15.03
C LEU A 105 4.24 5.76 -14.65
N GLU A 106 4.77 6.75 -15.36
CA GLU A 106 6.06 7.34 -15.04
C GLU A 106 6.09 7.92 -13.62
N MET A 107 4.97 8.50 -13.16
CA MET A 107 4.82 8.98 -11.78
C MET A 107 4.56 7.85 -10.78
N LEU A 108 3.70 6.90 -11.14
CA LEU A 108 3.20 5.90 -10.22
C LEU A 108 4.16 4.75 -9.99
N THR A 109 4.99 4.38 -10.97
CA THR A 109 5.92 3.24 -10.86
C THR A 109 6.83 3.31 -9.62
N PRO A 110 7.56 4.41 -9.33
CA PRO A 110 8.36 4.49 -8.10
C PRO A 110 7.51 4.43 -6.83
N ILE A 111 6.28 4.94 -6.84
CA ILE A 111 5.33 4.90 -5.71
C ILE A 111 4.83 3.47 -5.50
N ALA A 112 4.42 2.79 -6.58
CA ALA A 112 3.92 1.42 -6.60
C ALA A 112 4.97 0.42 -6.14
N LYS A 113 6.26 0.73 -6.30
CA LYS A 113 7.34 -0.05 -5.69
C LYS A 113 7.57 0.35 -4.23
N ALA A 114 7.76 1.64 -3.95
CA ALA A 114 8.21 2.11 -2.64
C ALA A 114 7.15 1.96 -1.54
N TRP A 115 5.89 2.28 -1.82
CA TRP A 115 4.82 2.24 -0.82
C TRP A 115 4.55 0.81 -0.33
N PRO A 116 4.21 -0.17 -1.18
CA PRO A 116 4.01 -1.54 -0.71
C PRO A 116 5.26 -2.16 -0.10
N SER A 117 6.46 -1.86 -0.63
CA SER A 117 7.68 -2.39 -0.05
C SER A 117 8.04 -1.79 1.30
N GLN A 118 7.59 -0.57 1.60
CA GLN A 118 7.70 0.03 2.93
C GLN A 118 6.68 -0.56 3.91
N TRP A 119 5.41 -0.67 3.49
CA TRP A 119 4.30 -0.97 4.40
C TRP A 119 3.90 -2.44 4.46
N GLY A 120 4.26 -3.24 3.46
CA GLY A 120 4.10 -4.70 3.48
C GLY A 120 4.84 -5.35 4.66
N PRO A 121 6.15 -5.08 4.85
CA PRO A 121 6.89 -5.57 6.03
C PRO A 121 6.32 -5.06 7.36
N VAL A 122 5.76 -3.85 7.39
CA VAL A 122 5.07 -3.33 8.59
C VAL A 122 3.78 -4.11 8.87
N ALA A 123 3.01 -4.48 7.83
CA ALA A 123 1.85 -5.34 7.99
C ALA A 123 2.23 -6.75 8.50
N ASP A 124 3.34 -7.31 8.00
CA ASP A 124 3.86 -8.60 8.46
C ASP A 124 4.38 -8.54 9.91
N ASP A 125 5.04 -7.45 10.30
CA ASP A 125 5.46 -7.20 11.68
C ASP A 125 4.25 -7.12 12.63
N LEU A 126 3.19 -6.40 12.23
CA LEU A 126 1.93 -6.37 12.96
C LEU A 126 1.28 -7.77 13.04
N ALA A 127 1.41 -8.59 11.99
CA ALA A 127 0.90 -9.95 12.00
C ALA A 127 1.63 -10.82 13.04
N ILE A 128 2.96 -10.70 13.14
CA ILE A 128 3.76 -11.34 14.20
C ILE A 128 3.27 -10.86 15.58
N GLN A 129 3.12 -9.54 15.75
CA GLN A 129 2.69 -8.94 17.03
C GLN A 129 1.30 -9.45 17.47
N VAL A 130 0.35 -9.61 16.54
CA VAL A 130 -0.99 -10.14 16.84
C VAL A 130 -0.95 -11.61 17.31
N HIS A 131 -0.01 -12.41 16.81
CA HIS A 131 0.19 -13.79 17.27
C HIS A 131 0.94 -13.88 18.62
N GLY A 132 1.51 -12.76 19.11
CA GLY A 132 2.35 -12.75 20.30
C GLY A 132 3.55 -13.68 20.15
N GLY A 133 3.88 -14.45 21.19
CA GLY A 133 5.02 -15.38 21.14
C GLY A 133 4.93 -16.43 20.03
N TYR A 134 3.73 -16.85 19.65
CA TYR A 134 3.53 -17.79 18.53
C TYR A 134 3.90 -17.19 17.18
N GLY A 135 3.86 -15.86 17.05
CA GLY A 135 4.28 -15.17 15.84
C GLY A 135 5.79 -15.28 15.58
N TYR A 136 6.56 -15.69 16.58
CA TYR A 136 8.01 -15.89 16.49
C TYR A 136 8.42 -17.36 16.41
N THR A 137 7.45 -18.28 16.33
CA THR A 137 7.71 -19.71 16.08
C THR A 137 7.47 -20.03 14.61
N ARG A 138 7.95 -21.20 14.17
CA ARG A 138 7.68 -21.71 12.82
C ARG A 138 6.36 -22.46 12.70
N ASP A 139 5.55 -22.47 13.75
CA ASP A 139 4.21 -23.09 13.72
C ASP A 139 3.22 -22.20 12.96
N TYR A 140 3.50 -20.91 12.87
CA TYR A 140 2.75 -19.93 12.08
C TYR A 140 3.66 -19.32 11.01
N PRO A 141 3.15 -19.09 9.79
CA PRO A 141 3.98 -18.63 8.68
C PRO A 141 4.32 -17.14 8.71
N VAL A 142 3.77 -16.37 9.67
CA VAL A 142 3.90 -14.90 9.71
C VAL A 142 5.34 -14.40 9.83
N GLU A 143 6.22 -15.15 10.52
CA GLU A 143 7.65 -14.81 10.58
C GLU A 143 8.33 -14.94 9.21
N GLN A 144 7.94 -15.95 8.44
CA GLN A 144 8.47 -16.18 7.10
C GLN A 144 8.03 -15.06 6.15
N PHE A 145 6.76 -14.65 6.19
CA PHE A 145 6.27 -13.55 5.36
C PHE A 145 7.09 -12.29 5.61
N TYR A 146 7.35 -11.93 6.87
CA TYR A 146 8.20 -10.78 7.20
C TYR A 146 9.61 -10.91 6.62
N ARG A 147 10.28 -12.06 6.80
CA ARG A 147 11.63 -12.30 6.27
C ARG A 147 11.68 -12.17 4.75
N ASP A 148 10.71 -12.77 4.06
CA ASP A 148 10.65 -12.77 2.61
C ASP A 148 10.32 -11.36 2.08
N ASN A 149 9.45 -10.62 2.79
CA ASN A 149 9.05 -9.26 2.41
C ASN A 149 10.16 -8.22 2.67
N ARG A 150 11.07 -8.50 3.61
CA ARG A 150 12.18 -7.60 3.98
C ARG A 150 13.12 -7.27 2.82
N LEU A 151 13.18 -8.12 1.79
CA LEU A 151 13.96 -7.85 0.57
C LEU A 151 13.38 -6.71 -0.27
N ASN A 152 12.05 -6.56 -0.30
CA ASN A 152 11.36 -5.65 -1.21
C ASN A 152 11.77 -4.16 -1.08
N PRO A 153 12.03 -3.61 0.12
CA PRO A 153 12.58 -2.25 0.24
C PRO A 153 13.99 -2.07 -0.37
N ILE A 154 14.71 -3.15 -0.64
CA ILE A 154 16.14 -3.15 -1.02
C ILE A 154 16.33 -3.38 -2.53
N HIS A 155 15.79 -4.48 -3.07
CA HIS A 155 16.05 -4.85 -4.47
C HIS A 155 15.25 -4.02 -5.47
N GLU A 156 15.65 -4.11 -6.74
CA GLU A 156 15.08 -3.34 -7.87
C GLU A 156 15.03 -1.82 -7.60
N GLY A 157 16.07 -1.32 -6.93
CA GLY A 157 16.22 0.06 -6.48
C GLY A 157 15.65 0.26 -5.08
N THR A 158 16.53 0.62 -4.13
CA THR A 158 16.16 0.88 -2.74
C THR A 158 15.11 2.00 -2.63
N ASN A 159 14.35 2.06 -1.54
CA ASN A 159 13.34 3.12 -1.37
C ASN A 159 13.94 4.55 -1.48
N GLY A 160 15.19 4.75 -1.06
CA GLY A 160 15.90 6.02 -1.26
C GLY A 160 16.16 6.32 -2.74
N ILE A 161 16.54 5.31 -3.53
CA ILE A 161 16.70 5.46 -4.98
C ILE A 161 15.37 5.74 -5.67
N GLN A 162 14.27 5.10 -5.24
CA GLN A 162 12.94 5.41 -5.77
C GLN A 162 12.50 6.84 -5.44
N ALA A 163 12.81 7.32 -4.23
CA ALA A 163 12.52 8.70 -3.83
C ALA A 163 13.32 9.72 -4.66
N LEU A 164 14.60 9.45 -4.91
CA LEU A 164 15.44 10.28 -5.79
C LEU A 164 14.97 10.25 -7.23
N ASP A 165 14.50 9.09 -7.72
CA ASP A 165 13.88 8.97 -9.05
C ASP A 165 12.61 9.83 -9.14
N LEU A 166 11.71 9.68 -8.16
CA LEU A 166 10.44 10.40 -8.11
C LEU A 166 10.65 11.92 -8.08
N LEU A 167 11.39 12.43 -7.09
CA LEU A 167 11.59 13.88 -6.92
C LEU A 167 12.58 14.46 -7.94
N GLY A 168 13.69 13.77 -8.17
CA GLY A 168 14.77 14.28 -9.01
C GLY A 168 14.54 14.13 -10.50
N ARG A 169 13.60 13.27 -10.94
CA ARG A 169 13.30 13.06 -12.36
C ARG A 169 11.82 13.14 -12.69
N LYS A 170 10.98 12.33 -12.05
CA LYS A 170 9.57 12.15 -12.48
C LYS A 170 8.72 13.39 -12.25
N VAL A 171 8.85 14.02 -11.09
CA VAL A 171 8.08 15.22 -10.71
C VAL A 171 8.33 16.41 -11.65
N ALA A 172 9.59 16.68 -12.00
CA ALA A 172 9.94 17.82 -12.86
C ALA A 172 9.79 17.53 -14.37
N MET A 173 9.56 16.27 -14.74
CA MET A 173 9.47 15.84 -16.13
C MET A 173 8.36 16.61 -16.86
N GLN A 174 8.64 16.99 -18.12
CA GLN A 174 7.69 17.71 -18.99
C GLN A 174 7.08 18.95 -18.29
N GLY A 175 7.87 19.67 -17.48
CA GLY A 175 7.41 20.87 -16.77
C GLY A 175 6.39 20.57 -15.67
N GLY A 176 6.39 19.37 -15.10
CA GLY A 176 5.45 18.98 -14.04
C GLY A 176 4.16 18.32 -14.53
N ALA A 177 4.06 18.00 -15.82
CA ALA A 177 2.84 17.45 -16.43
C ALA A 177 2.37 16.16 -15.74
N GLY A 178 3.29 15.28 -15.32
CA GLY A 178 2.94 14.03 -14.62
C GLY A 178 2.30 14.27 -13.26
N LEU A 179 2.84 15.21 -12.47
CA LEU A 179 2.28 15.57 -11.17
C LEU A 179 0.90 16.22 -11.32
N ALA A 180 0.75 17.13 -12.29
CA ALA A 180 -0.53 17.76 -12.61
C ALA A 180 -1.57 16.72 -13.03
N LEU A 181 -1.18 15.76 -13.87
CA LEU A 181 -2.05 14.67 -14.33
C LEU A 181 -2.48 13.72 -13.21
N LEU A 182 -1.57 13.42 -12.27
CA LEU A 182 -1.90 12.64 -11.07
C LEU A 182 -2.92 13.38 -10.21
N ALA A 183 -2.71 14.68 -9.96
CA ALA A 183 -3.64 15.51 -9.21
C ALA A 183 -5.02 15.60 -9.87
N GLU A 184 -5.06 15.79 -11.20
CA GLU A 184 -6.30 15.77 -11.98
C GLU A 184 -7.04 14.44 -11.85
N THR A 185 -6.31 13.32 -11.94
CA THR A 185 -6.88 11.96 -11.87
C THR A 185 -7.47 11.67 -10.48
N ILE A 186 -6.79 12.11 -9.41
CA ILE A 186 -7.31 12.04 -8.05
C ILE A 186 -8.53 12.96 -7.89
N GLY A 187 -8.44 14.19 -8.38
CA GLY A 187 -9.53 15.18 -8.33
C GLY A 187 -10.80 14.70 -9.05
N ALA A 188 -10.67 13.99 -10.16
CA ALA A 188 -11.80 13.37 -10.84
C ALA A 188 -12.48 12.29 -9.97
N SER A 189 -11.71 11.56 -9.16
CA SER A 189 -12.23 10.56 -8.23
C SER A 189 -12.93 11.21 -7.03
N THR A 190 -12.35 12.27 -6.45
CA THR A 190 -12.96 13.01 -5.33
C THR A 190 -14.22 13.76 -5.77
N ALA A 191 -14.23 14.33 -6.98
CA ALA A 191 -15.42 14.94 -7.57
C ALA A 191 -16.57 13.94 -7.74
N ARG A 192 -16.30 12.68 -8.12
CA ARG A 192 -17.33 11.64 -8.20
C ARG A 192 -17.86 11.22 -6.83
N ALA A 193 -17.06 11.34 -5.78
CA ALA A 193 -17.47 11.07 -4.42
C ALA A 193 -18.30 12.22 -3.80
N ALA A 194 -18.32 13.40 -4.44
CA ALA A 194 -19.12 14.53 -3.98
C ALA A 194 -20.60 14.15 -3.89
N GLY A 195 -21.22 14.48 -2.76
CA GLY A 195 -22.64 14.16 -2.50
C GLY A 195 -22.92 12.69 -2.15
N THR A 196 -21.90 11.85 -2.00
CA THR A 196 -22.03 10.47 -1.50
C THR A 196 -21.61 10.35 -0.04
N GLU A 197 -21.77 9.17 0.56
CA GLU A 197 -21.26 8.88 1.92
C GLU A 197 -19.73 9.03 2.04
N TRP A 198 -19.00 9.03 0.92
CA TRP A 198 -17.54 9.14 0.86
C TRP A 198 -17.03 10.59 0.81
N ALA A 199 -17.92 11.58 0.84
CA ALA A 199 -17.55 13.00 0.69
C ALA A 199 -16.52 13.48 1.73
N GLY A 200 -16.56 12.95 2.96
CA GLY A 200 -15.56 13.26 3.99
C GLY A 200 -14.16 12.80 3.59
N PHE A 201 -14.02 11.55 3.14
CA PHE A 201 -12.74 11.02 2.67
C PHE A 201 -12.24 11.70 1.39
N ALA A 202 -13.17 12.12 0.52
CA ALA A 202 -12.82 12.90 -0.67
C ALA A 202 -12.17 14.24 -0.29
N ALA A 203 -12.73 14.94 0.69
CA ALA A 203 -12.17 16.19 1.21
C ALA A 203 -10.79 15.99 1.86
N ASP A 204 -10.62 14.92 2.64
CA ASP A 204 -9.32 14.57 3.24
C ASP A 204 -8.26 14.28 2.17
N LEU A 205 -8.66 13.59 1.09
CA LEU A 205 -7.77 13.27 -0.03
C LEU A 205 -7.39 14.53 -0.83
N ASP A 206 -8.34 15.42 -1.11
CA ASP A 206 -8.06 16.71 -1.76
C ASP A 206 -7.08 17.56 -0.94
N ALA A 207 -7.26 17.60 0.39
CA ALA A 207 -6.34 18.29 1.29
C ALA A 207 -4.93 17.67 1.26
N ALA A 208 -4.82 16.34 1.20
CA ALA A 208 -3.55 15.65 1.07
C ALA A 208 -2.86 15.96 -0.27
N VAL A 209 -3.59 15.98 -1.38
CA VAL A 209 -3.06 16.34 -2.71
C VAL A 209 -2.59 17.80 -2.74
N ALA A 210 -3.37 18.73 -2.16
CA ALA A 210 -2.98 20.13 -2.04
C ALA A 210 -1.69 20.28 -1.24
N ARG A 211 -1.54 19.53 -0.15
CA ARG A 211 -0.30 19.50 0.64
C ARG A 211 0.87 18.95 -0.18
N VAL A 212 0.67 17.89 -0.97
CA VAL A 212 1.71 17.36 -1.88
C VAL A 212 2.19 18.45 -2.84
N GLY A 213 1.27 19.19 -3.47
CA GLY A 213 1.62 20.33 -4.32
C GLY A 213 2.45 21.39 -3.59
N ALA A 214 2.03 21.78 -2.39
CA ALA A 214 2.68 22.82 -1.59
C ALA A 214 4.09 22.46 -1.11
N VAL A 215 4.38 21.18 -0.84
CA VAL A 215 5.71 20.73 -0.39
C VAL A 215 6.64 20.31 -1.52
N THR A 216 6.12 20.24 -2.75
CA THR A 216 6.88 19.84 -3.94
C THR A 216 7.30 21.03 -4.80
N ALA A 217 6.53 22.11 -4.79
CA ALA A 217 6.85 23.40 -5.41
C ALA A 217 7.99 24.13 -4.68
#